data_AF-A0A547NDY1-F1
#
_entry.id   AF-A0A547NDY1-F1
#
_cell.length_a   1.000
_cell.length_b   1.000
_cell.length_c   1.000
_cell.angle_alpha   90.00
_cell.angle_beta   90.00
_cell.angle_gamma   90.00
#
_symmetry.space_group_name_H-M   'P 1'
#
loop_
_entity.id
_entity.type
_entity.pdbx_description
1 polymer ?
#
loop_
_entity_poly.entity_id
_entity_poly.type
_entity_poly.pdbx_seq_one_letter_code
_entity_poly.pdbx_strand_id
1 'polypeptide(L)'
;MWHWAILLLLIGVPVFFAVRSSRKSPQSPEDLVGFGGWLILLAISLSLSPLRTLVDMASMVKTYQQLATVPNGALAVYGEAALNLAFLVLQLVVLVSMLRRSHRFPQLFICLWFAIPLLFVLDTAWISTVLGVPVNRLLAGGALVAPLASFIVTGVWAAYVYRSVRVRNTFSGDTAATQAATFS
;
A
#
# COMPACT_ATOMS: atom_id res chain seq x y z
N MET A 1 -22.20 7.79 -10.90
CA MET A 1 -21.72 7.36 -12.23
C MET A 1 -20.27 7.77 -12.50
N TRP A 2 -19.86 9.03 -12.28
CA TRP A 2 -18.47 9.51 -12.51
C TRP A 2 -17.36 8.80 -11.70
N HIS A 3 -17.68 8.27 -10.53
CA HIS A 3 -16.68 7.66 -9.64
C HIS A 3 -16.14 6.33 -10.20
N TRP A 4 -16.97 5.62 -10.99
CA TRP A 4 -16.57 4.41 -11.71
C TRP A 4 -15.60 4.71 -12.86
N ALA A 5 -15.71 5.87 -13.50
CA ALA A 5 -14.77 6.30 -14.53
C ALA A 5 -13.40 6.63 -13.93
N ILE A 6 -13.35 7.28 -12.76
CA ILE A 6 -12.10 7.56 -12.04
C ILE A 6 -11.44 6.26 -11.56
N LEU A 7 -12.24 5.31 -11.04
CA LEU A 7 -11.78 3.96 -10.66
C LEU A 7 -11.18 3.21 -11.86
N LEU A 8 -11.88 3.22 -13.00
CA LEU A 8 -11.39 2.59 -14.23
C LEU A 8 -10.13 3.27 -14.77
N LEU A 9 -9.99 4.58 -14.60
CA LEU A 9 -8.77 5.31 -14.99
C LEU A 9 -7.60 5.00 -14.06
N LEU A 10 -7.84 4.96 -12.74
CA LEU A 10 -6.82 4.63 -11.73
C LEU A 10 -6.37 3.17 -11.79
N ILE A 11 -7.21 2.24 -12.23
CA ILE A 11 -6.84 0.83 -12.42
C ILE A 11 -6.30 0.60 -13.84
N GLY A 12 -6.99 1.16 -14.84
CA GLY A 12 -6.71 0.93 -16.25
C GLY A 12 -5.41 1.54 -16.72
N VAL A 13 -5.02 2.72 -16.22
CA VAL A 13 -3.75 3.35 -16.62
C VAL A 13 -2.54 2.55 -16.10
N PRO A 14 -2.44 2.18 -14.81
CA PRO A 14 -1.36 1.33 -14.31
C PRO A 14 -1.32 -0.04 -14.98
N VAL A 15 -2.49 -0.68 -15.17
CA VAL A 15 -2.59 -1.99 -15.84
C VAL A 15 -2.14 -1.88 -17.31
N PHE A 16 -2.57 -0.84 -18.03
CA PHE A 16 -2.17 -0.60 -19.41
C PHE A 16 -0.66 -0.36 -19.54
N PHE A 17 -0.07 0.46 -18.66
CA PHE A 17 1.38 0.68 -18.64
C PHE A 17 2.16 -0.59 -18.26
N ALA A 18 1.64 -1.41 -17.34
CA ALA A 18 2.25 -2.67 -16.96
C ALA A 18 2.21 -3.72 -18.08
N VAL A 19 1.09 -3.86 -18.77
CA VAL A 19 0.92 -4.76 -19.93
C VAL A 19 1.76 -4.29 -21.13
N ARG A 20 1.85 -2.98 -21.37
CA ARG A 20 2.69 -2.44 -22.43
C ARG A 20 4.17 -2.70 -22.17
N SER A 21 4.61 -2.69 -20.90
CA SER A 21 5.99 -2.93 -20.51
C SER A 21 6.45 -4.39 -20.64
N SER A 22 5.53 -5.35 -20.76
CA SER A 22 5.84 -6.79 -20.72
C SER A 22 6.00 -7.45 -22.10
N ARG A 23 5.96 -6.67 -23.19
CA ARG A 23 5.99 -7.20 -24.58
C ARG A 23 7.34 -7.74 -25.07
N LYS A 24 8.43 -7.66 -24.31
CA LYS A 24 9.74 -8.22 -24.71
C LYS A 24 10.00 -9.56 -24.03
N SER A 25 10.25 -10.59 -24.83
CA SER A 25 10.73 -11.90 -24.34
C SER A 25 12.17 -11.76 -23.83
N PRO A 26 12.46 -12.05 -22.55
CA PRO A 26 13.81 -12.00 -22.02
C PRO A 26 14.63 -13.20 -22.50
N GLN A 27 15.86 -12.96 -22.98
CA GLN A 27 16.79 -14.01 -23.40
C GLN A 27 17.77 -14.41 -22.27
N SER A 28 18.01 -13.52 -21.30
CA SER A 28 18.83 -13.76 -20.11
C SER A 28 18.18 -13.22 -18.82
N PRO A 29 18.61 -13.64 -17.61
CA PRO A 29 18.12 -13.09 -16.34
C PRO A 29 18.38 -11.59 -16.17
N GLU A 30 19.38 -11.06 -16.87
CA GLU A 30 19.76 -9.64 -16.86
C GLU A 30 18.77 -8.80 -17.67
N ASP A 31 18.16 -9.39 -18.70
CA ASP A 31 17.11 -8.77 -19.54
C ASP A 31 15.75 -8.65 -18.83
N LEU A 32 15.61 -9.16 -17.59
CA LEU A 32 14.37 -9.11 -16.82
C LEU A 32 14.12 -7.69 -16.25
N VAL A 33 13.79 -6.74 -17.12
CA VAL A 33 13.52 -5.33 -16.78
C VAL A 33 12.05 -4.98 -16.99
N GLY A 34 11.46 -4.22 -16.06
CA GLY A 34 10.10 -3.69 -16.17
C GLY A 34 9.02 -4.53 -15.47
N PHE A 35 7.77 -4.11 -15.64
CA PHE A 35 6.61 -4.75 -15.02
C PHE A 35 6.24 -6.04 -15.77
N GLY A 36 6.70 -7.17 -15.26
CA GLY A 36 6.38 -8.50 -15.79
C GLY A 36 6.37 -9.57 -14.70
N GLY A 37 5.71 -10.70 -14.98
CA GLY A 37 5.56 -11.82 -14.04
C GLY A 37 4.90 -11.37 -12.73
N TRP A 38 5.41 -11.86 -11.59
CA TRP A 38 4.90 -11.56 -10.25
C TRP A 38 4.85 -10.06 -9.89
N LEU A 39 5.67 -9.22 -10.51
CA LEU A 39 5.67 -7.77 -10.25
C LEU A 39 4.37 -7.09 -10.71
N ILE A 40 3.65 -7.66 -11.70
CA ILE A 40 2.36 -7.11 -12.15
C ILE A 40 1.27 -7.29 -11.09
N LEU A 41 1.27 -8.43 -10.40
CA LEU A 41 0.32 -8.72 -9.33
C LEU A 41 0.53 -7.77 -8.15
N LEU A 42 1.80 -7.48 -7.83
CA LEU A 42 2.16 -6.48 -6.83
C LEU A 42 1.69 -5.08 -7.26
N ALA A 43 1.86 -4.71 -8.53
CA ALA A 43 1.40 -3.41 -9.05
C ALA A 43 -0.12 -3.25 -8.93
N ILE A 44 -0.87 -4.30 -9.27
CA ILE A 44 -2.33 -4.35 -9.15
C ILE A 44 -2.73 -4.22 -7.68
N SER A 45 -2.07 -4.97 -6.79
CA SER A 45 -2.35 -4.96 -5.35
C SER A 45 -2.11 -3.58 -4.72
N LEU A 46 -0.99 -2.93 -5.06
CA LEU A 46 -0.68 -1.55 -4.64
C LEU A 46 -1.67 -0.54 -5.21
N SER A 47 -2.19 -0.76 -6.43
CA SER A 47 -3.19 0.12 -7.04
C SER A 47 -4.56 -0.02 -6.39
N LEU A 48 -4.92 -1.22 -5.92
CA LEU A 48 -6.18 -1.50 -5.22
C LEU A 48 -6.18 -1.00 -3.76
N SER A 49 -5.01 -0.90 -3.14
CA SER A 49 -4.90 -0.56 -1.70
C SER A 49 -5.47 0.83 -1.35
N PRO A 50 -5.15 1.92 -2.07
CA PRO A 50 -5.75 3.24 -1.86
C PRO A 50 -7.27 3.25 -1.99
N LEU A 51 -7.81 2.45 -2.92
CA LEU A 51 -9.24 2.36 -3.15
C LEU A 51 -9.95 1.74 -1.96
N ARG A 52 -9.36 0.69 -1.38
CA ARG A 52 -9.88 0.08 -0.16
C ARG A 52 -9.88 1.08 0.99
N THR A 53 -8.78 1.79 1.21
CA THR A 53 -8.70 2.82 2.26
C THR A 53 -9.74 3.94 2.05
N LEU A 54 -10.01 4.35 0.80
CA LEU A 54 -11.08 5.31 0.51
C LEU A 54 -12.48 4.76 0.83
N VAL A 55 -12.74 3.48 0.58
CA VAL A 55 -14.00 2.82 0.96
C VAL A 55 -14.15 2.77 2.48
N ASP A 56 -13.08 2.43 3.19
CA ASP A 56 -13.06 2.41 4.65
C ASP A 56 -13.32 3.83 5.22
N MET A 57 -12.67 4.86 4.68
CA MET A 57 -12.95 6.26 5.04
C MET A 57 -14.39 6.69 4.72
N ALA A 58 -14.98 6.23 3.61
CA ALA A 58 -16.38 6.53 3.30
C ALA A 58 -17.33 5.86 4.31
N SER A 59 -16.98 4.68 4.81
CA SER A 59 -17.75 3.97 5.84
C SER A 59 -17.70 4.69 7.21
N MET A 60 -16.62 5.43 7.49
CA MET A 60 -16.50 6.24 8.72
C MET A 60 -17.60 7.28 8.86
N VAL A 61 -18.16 7.78 7.76
CA VAL A 61 -19.26 8.74 7.81
C VAL A 61 -20.49 8.13 8.49
N LYS A 62 -20.73 6.82 8.28
CA LYS A 62 -21.82 6.09 8.95
C LYS A 62 -21.49 5.85 10.42
N THR A 63 -20.24 5.48 10.71
CA THR A 63 -19.73 5.30 12.08
C THR A 63 -19.82 6.61 12.88
N TYR A 64 -19.50 7.75 12.26
CA TYR A 64 -19.65 9.07 12.86
C TYR A 64 -21.08 9.35 13.29
N GLN A 65 -22.08 9.03 12.45
CA GLN A 65 -23.48 9.21 12.82
C GLN A 65 -23.89 8.36 14.03
N GLN A 66 -23.30 7.16 14.18
CA GLN A 66 -23.54 6.29 15.34
C GLN A 66 -22.81 6.76 16.60
N LEU A 67 -21.61 7.32 16.45
CA LEU A 67 -20.79 7.82 17.56
C LEU A 67 -21.07 9.27 17.93
N ALA A 68 -21.86 10.01 17.15
CA ALA A 68 -22.22 11.40 17.43
C ALA A 68 -22.95 11.59 18.76
N THR A 69 -23.61 10.54 19.27
CA THR A 69 -24.33 10.51 20.54
C THR A 69 -23.47 10.02 21.71
N VAL A 70 -22.25 9.54 21.44
CA VAL A 70 -21.32 8.99 22.43
C VAL A 70 -20.31 10.07 22.84
N PRO A 71 -20.04 10.27 24.15
CA PRO A 71 -18.99 11.17 24.61
C PRO A 71 -17.65 10.85 23.93
N ASN A 72 -16.96 11.89 23.44
CA ASN A 72 -15.70 11.79 22.69
C ASN A 72 -15.77 11.02 21.35
N GLY A 73 -16.96 10.64 20.87
CA GLY A 73 -17.11 9.90 19.61
C GLY A 73 -16.58 10.65 18.39
N ALA A 74 -16.78 11.98 18.33
CA ALA A 74 -16.20 12.81 17.27
C ALA A 74 -14.66 12.78 17.29
N LEU A 75 -14.04 12.82 18.48
CA LEU A 75 -12.59 12.80 18.63
C LEU A 75 -12.00 11.43 18.24
N ALA A 76 -12.73 10.34 18.50
CA ALA A 76 -12.36 9.00 18.04
C ALA A 76 -12.31 8.96 16.50
N VAL A 77 -13.37 9.44 15.84
CA VAL A 77 -13.46 9.48 14.37
C VAL A 77 -12.39 10.37 13.74
N TYR A 78 -12.08 11.53 14.33
CA TYR A 78 -11.02 12.40 13.79
C TYR A 78 -9.64 11.74 13.83
N GLY A 79 -9.31 11.00 14.89
CA GLY A 79 -8.04 10.27 14.94
C GLY A 79 -8.00 9.10 13.96
N GLU A 80 -9.08 8.33 13.85
CA GLU A 80 -9.19 7.24 12.88
C GLU A 80 -9.02 7.79 11.43
N ALA A 81 -9.67 8.92 11.14
CA ALA A 81 -9.56 9.59 9.84
C ALA A 81 -8.14 10.12 9.57
N ALA A 82 -7.46 10.68 10.58
CA ALA A 82 -6.09 11.17 10.46
C ALA A 82 -5.10 10.02 10.18
N LEU A 83 -5.24 8.89 10.89
CA LEU A 83 -4.42 7.69 10.68
C LEU A 83 -4.65 7.09 9.29
N ASN A 84 -5.91 6.97 8.85
CA ASN A 84 -6.23 6.48 7.52
C ASN A 84 -5.73 7.41 6.42
N LEU A 85 -5.82 8.73 6.60
CA LEU A 85 -5.29 9.71 5.65
C LEU A 85 -3.77 9.61 5.54
N ALA A 86 -3.06 9.50 6.67
CA ALA A 86 -1.60 9.32 6.67
C ALA A 86 -1.21 8.02 5.96
N PHE A 87 -1.95 6.93 6.18
CA PHE A 87 -1.72 5.66 5.50
C PHE A 87 -1.98 5.74 4.00
N LEU A 88 -3.08 6.40 3.59
CA LEU A 88 -3.41 6.62 2.19
C LEU A 88 -2.29 7.39 1.48
N VAL A 89 -1.76 8.45 2.10
CA VAL A 89 -0.63 9.20 1.56
C VAL A 89 0.59 8.29 1.38
N LEU A 90 0.92 7.47 2.38
CA LEU A 90 2.04 6.51 2.28
C LEU A 90 1.83 5.52 1.12
N GLN A 91 0.64 4.93 0.99
CA GLN A 91 0.32 4.02 -0.11
C GLN A 91 0.47 4.70 -1.47
N LEU A 92 -0.01 5.93 -1.62
CA LEU A 92 0.12 6.70 -2.86
C LEU A 92 1.58 7.02 -3.18
N VAL A 93 2.39 7.39 -2.18
CA VAL A 93 3.83 7.62 -2.36
C VAL A 93 4.55 6.35 -2.83
N VAL A 94 4.23 5.19 -2.23
CA VAL A 94 4.80 3.90 -2.64
C VAL A 94 4.37 3.53 -4.05
N LEU A 95 3.08 3.70 -4.39
CA LEU A 95 2.55 3.43 -5.72
C LEU A 95 3.20 4.33 -6.77
N VAL A 96 3.28 5.64 -6.53
CA VAL A 96 3.94 6.59 -7.44
C VAL A 96 5.41 6.24 -7.60
N SER A 97 6.10 5.90 -6.51
CA SER A 97 7.50 5.45 -6.55
C SER A 97 7.66 4.19 -7.39
N MET A 98 6.73 3.24 -7.26
CA MET A 98 6.68 2.03 -8.08
C MET A 98 6.52 2.37 -9.56
N LEU A 99 5.50 3.14 -9.92
CA LEU A 99 5.18 3.50 -11.31
C LEU A 99 6.29 4.31 -11.97
N ARG A 100 6.97 5.17 -11.21
CA ARG A 100 8.15 5.93 -11.65
C ARG A 100 9.43 5.11 -11.70
N ARG A 101 9.39 3.82 -11.32
CA ARG A 101 10.56 2.93 -11.24
C ARG A 101 11.69 3.50 -10.37
N SER A 102 11.34 4.23 -9.31
CA SER A 102 12.32 4.86 -8.44
C SER A 102 13.08 3.82 -7.61
N HIS A 103 14.39 4.03 -7.43
CA HIS A 103 15.25 3.24 -6.53
C HIS A 103 14.77 3.24 -5.07
N ARG A 104 13.92 4.19 -4.68
CA ARG A 104 13.34 4.28 -3.32
C ARG A 104 12.17 3.33 -3.11
N PHE A 105 11.60 2.77 -4.18
CA PHE A 105 10.43 1.90 -4.09
C PHE A 105 10.62 0.73 -3.09
N PRO A 106 11.73 -0.05 -3.12
CA PRO A 106 11.92 -1.14 -2.18
C PRO A 106 11.94 -0.68 -0.71
N GLN A 107 12.58 0.47 -0.43
CA GLN A 107 12.64 1.03 0.92
C GLN A 107 11.27 1.53 1.39
N LEU A 108 10.53 2.22 0.52
CA LEU A 108 9.18 2.70 0.80
C LEU A 108 8.20 1.54 1.00
N PHE A 109 8.36 0.44 0.25
CA PHE A 109 7.52 -0.75 0.40
C PHE A 109 7.73 -1.42 1.77
N ILE A 110 8.97 -1.46 2.27
CA ILE A 110 9.26 -1.93 3.63
C ILE A 110 8.64 -1.01 4.68
N CYS A 111 8.72 0.31 4.48
CA CYS A 111 8.04 1.29 5.34
C CYS A 111 6.52 1.03 5.37
N LEU A 112 5.90 0.77 4.22
CA LEU A 112 4.49 0.39 4.12
C LEU A 112 4.17 -0.90 4.88
N TRP A 113 5.05 -1.90 4.80
CA TRP A 113 4.86 -3.18 5.51
C TRP A 113 4.87 -2.99 7.04
N PHE A 114 5.81 -2.21 7.57
CA PHE A 114 5.86 -1.88 9.01
C PHE A 114 4.76 -0.92 9.45
N ALA A 115 4.27 -0.06 8.54
CA ALA A 115 3.15 0.84 8.85
C ALA A 115 1.86 0.08 9.18
N ILE A 116 1.64 -1.12 8.61
CA ILE A 116 0.44 -1.93 8.87
C ILE A 116 0.27 -2.26 10.38
N PRO A 117 1.21 -2.97 11.04
CA PRO A 117 1.06 -3.27 12.46
C PRO A 117 1.15 -2.01 13.33
N LEU A 118 1.95 -1.01 12.93
CA LEU A 118 2.06 0.23 13.66
C LEU A 118 0.72 0.98 13.71
N LEU A 119 0.03 1.12 12.57
CA LEU A 119 -1.27 1.78 12.50
C LEU A 119 -2.32 1.03 13.28
N PHE A 120 -2.33 -0.31 13.23
CA PHE A 120 -3.25 -1.11 14.03
C PHE A 120 -3.10 -0.83 15.53
N VAL A 121 -1.86 -0.76 16.02
CA VAL A 121 -1.59 -0.45 17.44
C VAL A 121 -1.97 0.99 17.78
N LEU A 122 -1.60 1.96 16.95
CA LEU A 122 -1.93 3.37 17.17
C LEU A 122 -3.44 3.61 17.18
N ASP A 123 -4.15 3.00 16.23
CA ASP A 123 -5.60 3.11 16.11
C ASP A 123 -6.32 2.48 17.32
N THR A 124 -5.93 1.26 17.69
CA THR A 124 -6.49 0.58 18.86
C THR A 124 -6.23 1.35 20.15
N ALA A 125 -5.02 1.89 20.32
CA ALA A 125 -4.67 2.70 21.48
C ALA A 125 -5.45 4.02 21.51
N TRP A 126 -5.60 4.67 20.36
CA TRP A 126 -6.40 5.90 20.23
C TRP A 126 -7.86 5.64 20.62
N ILE A 127 -8.51 4.65 20.02
CA ILE A 127 -9.91 4.32 20.31
C ILE A 127 -10.08 3.94 21.78
N SER A 128 -9.16 3.14 22.34
CA SER A 128 -9.20 2.72 23.74
C SER A 128 -9.10 3.90 24.71
N THR A 129 -8.19 4.84 24.46
CA THR A 129 -7.97 6.01 25.32
C THR A 129 -9.10 7.02 25.21
N VAL A 130 -9.62 7.26 24.01
CA VAL A 130 -10.64 8.28 23.74
C VAL A 130 -12.02 7.85 24.22
N LEU A 131 -12.39 6.59 23.97
CA LEU A 131 -13.71 6.04 24.35
C LEU A 131 -13.70 5.35 25.71
N GLY A 132 -12.54 5.23 26.37
CA GLY A 132 -12.39 4.54 27.65
C GLY A 132 -12.67 3.04 27.58
N VAL A 133 -12.64 2.45 26.37
CA VAL A 133 -12.92 1.03 26.15
C VAL A 133 -11.63 0.23 26.37
N PRO A 134 -11.64 -0.81 27.21
CA PRO A 134 -10.45 -1.64 27.43
C PRO A 134 -9.97 -2.30 26.12
N VAL A 135 -8.66 -2.30 25.89
CA VAL A 135 -8.04 -2.91 24.70
C VAL A 135 -8.45 -4.37 24.52
N ASN A 136 -8.60 -5.14 25.61
CA ASN A 136 -9.02 -6.55 25.53
C ASN A 136 -10.40 -6.75 24.89
N ARG A 137 -11.30 -5.76 24.98
CA ARG A 137 -12.63 -5.78 24.37
C ARG A 137 -12.54 -5.41 22.89
N LEU A 138 -11.66 -4.47 22.55
CA LEU A 138 -11.37 -4.10 21.16
C LEU A 138 -10.68 -5.24 20.39
N LEU A 139 -9.88 -6.05 21.07
CA LEU A 139 -9.17 -7.20 20.48
C LEU A 139 -9.97 -8.51 20.52
N ALA A 140 -11.16 -8.51 21.13
CA ALA A 140 -12.00 -9.70 21.22
C ALA A 140 -12.57 -10.11 19.84
N GLY A 141 -13.08 -11.35 19.74
CA GLY A 141 -13.87 -11.77 18.58
C GLY A 141 -13.10 -11.89 17.25
N GLY A 142 -11.77 -12.03 17.29
CA GLY A 142 -10.97 -12.22 16.07
C GLY A 142 -10.56 -10.92 15.37
N ALA A 143 -10.62 -9.77 16.04
CA ALA A 143 -10.17 -8.48 15.51
C ALA A 143 -8.72 -8.50 14.96
N LEU A 144 -7.87 -9.40 15.48
CA LEU A 144 -6.49 -9.60 15.05
C LEU A 144 -6.35 -10.33 13.70
N VAL A 145 -7.39 -11.05 13.25
CA VAL A 145 -7.29 -11.92 12.05
C VAL A 145 -6.99 -11.09 10.79
N ALA A 146 -7.71 -10.01 10.57
CA ALA A 146 -7.55 -9.18 9.37
C ALA A 146 -6.21 -8.41 9.32
N PRO A 147 -5.76 -7.74 10.40
CA PRO A 147 -4.42 -7.13 10.45
C PRO A 147 -3.30 -8.16 10.28
N LEU A 148 -3.41 -9.32 10.91
CA LEU A 148 -2.40 -10.38 10.84
C LEU A 148 -2.31 -10.96 9.43
N ALA A 149 -3.45 -11.26 8.80
CA ALA A 149 -3.49 -11.73 7.42
C ALA A 149 -2.86 -10.69 6.47
N SER A 150 -3.17 -9.40 6.67
CA SER A 150 -2.61 -8.31 5.87
C SER A 150 -1.09 -8.20 6.06
N PHE A 151 -0.60 -8.33 7.29
CA PHE A 151 0.83 -8.32 7.59
C PHE A 151 1.58 -9.49 6.93
N ILE A 152 1.02 -10.70 6.98
CA ILE A 152 1.61 -11.90 6.37
C ILE A 152 1.64 -11.75 4.85
N VAL A 153 0.51 -11.40 4.23
CA VAL A 153 0.41 -11.25 2.77
C VAL A 153 1.36 -10.16 2.27
N THR A 154 1.40 -9.00 2.92
CA THR A 154 2.33 -7.92 2.56
C THR A 154 3.78 -8.32 2.84
N GLY A 155 4.04 -9.14 3.87
CA GLY A 155 5.36 -9.67 4.18
C GLY A 155 5.91 -10.59 3.09
N VAL A 156 5.06 -11.43 2.49
CA VAL A 156 5.43 -12.24 1.31
C VAL A 156 5.87 -11.34 0.16
N TRP A 157 5.14 -10.26 -0.09
CA TRP A 157 5.51 -9.26 -1.10
C TRP A 157 6.80 -8.52 -0.74
N ALA A 158 7.02 -8.19 0.53
CA ALA A 158 8.25 -7.51 0.97
C ALA A 158 9.48 -8.40 0.73
N ALA A 159 9.38 -9.69 1.05
CA ALA A 159 10.42 -10.68 0.76
C ALA A 159 10.68 -10.79 -0.76
N TYR A 160 9.62 -10.81 -1.57
CA TYR A 160 9.74 -10.80 -3.03
C TYR A 160 10.44 -9.53 -3.55
N VAL A 161 10.03 -8.35 -3.09
CA VAL A 161 10.62 -7.06 -3.50
C VAL A 161 12.12 -7.01 -3.21
N TYR A 162 12.56 -7.52 -2.07
CA TYR A 162 13.98 -7.46 -1.69
C TYR A 162 14.84 -8.55 -2.36
N ARG A 163 14.28 -9.74 -2.61
CA ARG A 163 15.03 -10.88 -3.13
C ARG A 163 14.97 -11.02 -4.66
N SER A 164 13.99 -10.41 -5.31
CA SER A 164 13.76 -10.58 -6.76
C SER A 164 14.79 -9.85 -7.61
N VAL A 165 15.50 -10.60 -8.45
CA VAL A 165 16.43 -10.06 -9.46
C VAL A 165 15.72 -9.09 -10.41
N ARG A 166 14.46 -9.38 -10.80
CA ARG A 166 13.66 -8.48 -11.66
C ARG A 166 13.41 -7.14 -11.00
N VAL A 167 13.12 -7.11 -9.70
CA VAL A 167 12.89 -5.86 -8.95
C VAL A 167 14.18 -5.07 -8.90
N ARG A 168 15.29 -5.70 -8.53
CA ARG A 168 16.61 -5.04 -8.57
C ARG A 168 16.91 -4.47 -9.96
N ASN A 169 16.72 -5.23 -11.03
CA ASN A 169 16.99 -4.75 -12.39
C ASN A 169 16.01 -3.64 -12.84
N THR A 170 14.77 -3.64 -12.34
CA THR A 170 13.75 -2.64 -12.71
C THR A 170 13.89 -1.32 -11.95
N PHE A 171 14.34 -1.35 -10.69
CA PHE A 171 14.40 -0.17 -9.81
C PHE A 171 15.83 0.32 -9.52
N SER A 172 16.87 -0.49 -9.79
CA SER A 172 18.29 -0.11 -9.65
C SER A 172 19.01 0.10 -11.00
N GLY A 173 18.34 -0.15 -12.13
CA GLY A 173 18.95 -0.21 -13.47
C GLY A 173 19.60 1.08 -13.98
N ASP A 174 19.18 2.26 -13.50
CA ASP A 174 19.77 3.54 -13.92
C ASP A 174 21.23 3.68 -13.45
N THR A 175 21.62 3.01 -12.37
CA THR A 175 23.01 3.06 -11.85
C THR A 175 24.00 2.33 -12.75
N ALA A 176 23.58 1.27 -13.44
CA ALA A 176 24.46 0.48 -14.33
C ALA A 176 24.69 1.19 -15.67
N ALA A 177 23.66 1.80 -16.26
CA ALA A 177 23.78 2.58 -17.48
C ALA A 177 24.59 3.87 -17.26
N THR A 178 24.43 4.52 -16.09
CA THR A 178 25.22 5.71 -15.73
C THR A 178 26.68 5.34 -15.46
N GLN A 179 26.96 4.22 -14.76
CA GLN A 179 28.34 3.76 -14.56
C GLN A 179 29.04 3.41 -15.88
N ALA A 180 28.37 2.68 -16.79
CA ALA A 180 28.93 2.35 -18.10
C ALA A 180 29.25 3.59 -18.96
N ALA A 181 28.46 4.66 -18.83
CA ALA A 181 28.68 5.92 -19.54
C ALA A 181 29.78 6.81 -18.90
N THR A 182 30.09 6.65 -17.61
CA THR A 182 31.22 7.36 -16.97
C THR A 182 32.58 6.71 -17.18
N PHE A 183 32.63 5.47 -17.67
CA PHE A 183 33.88 4.74 -17.95
C PHE A 183 34.21 4.64 -19.46
N SER A 184 33.47 5.36 -20.32
CA SER A 184 33.75 5.52 -21.76
C SER A 184 34.18 6.95 -22.07
#